data_AF-A0A383CZI7-F1
#
_entry.id   AF-A0A383CZI7-F1
#
_cell.length_a   1.000
_cell.length_b   1.000
_cell.length_c   1.000
_cell.angle_alpha   90.00
_cell.angle_beta   90.00
_cell.angle_gamma   90.00
#
_symmetry.space_group_name_H-M   'P 1'
#
loop_
_entity.id
_entity.type
_entity.pdbx_description
1 polymer ?
#
loop_
_entity_poly.entity_id
_entity_poly.type
_entity_poly.pdbx_seq_one_letter_code
_entity_poly.pdbx_strand_id
1 'polypeptide(L)'
;CARMVLEMTGHPAEIKFLTDMPTGPVNRVADNSLAKKLLDWEPKILFREGLRRTIDWYWENKNREEVEKILAGGGFIARNVTT
;
A
#
# COMPACT_ATOMS: atom_id res chain seq x y z
N CYS A 1 -5.01 -1.28 -5.10
CA CYS A 1 -3.62 -1.17 -4.62
C CYS A 1 -2.94 -2.54 -4.57
N ALA A 2 -3.36 -3.47 -3.70
CA ALA A 2 -2.70 -4.78 -3.49
C ALA A 2 -2.31 -5.55 -4.77
N ARG A 3 -3.22 -5.69 -5.75
CA ARG A 3 -2.90 -6.34 -7.04
C ARG A 3 -1.72 -5.68 -7.80
N MET A 4 -1.66 -4.35 -7.82
CA MET A 4 -0.58 -3.63 -8.51
C MET A 4 0.76 -3.81 -7.79
N VAL A 5 0.75 -3.95 -6.45
CA VAL A 5 1.94 -4.32 -5.70
C VAL A 5 2.43 -5.70 -6.12
N LEU A 6 1.55 -6.71 -6.18
CA LEU A 6 1.95 -8.06 -6.61
C LEU A 6 2.49 -8.07 -8.06
N GLU A 7 1.82 -7.35 -8.97
CA GLU A 7 2.27 -7.18 -10.37
C GLU A 7 3.68 -6.57 -10.43
N MET A 8 3.92 -5.45 -9.74
CA MET A 8 5.19 -4.74 -9.79
C MET A 8 6.33 -5.45 -9.08
N THR A 9 6.01 -6.20 -8.02
CA THR A 9 7.02 -6.94 -7.25
C THR A 9 7.28 -8.34 -7.79
N GLY A 10 6.42 -8.84 -8.71
CA GLY A 10 6.44 -10.22 -9.18
C GLY A 10 6.17 -11.24 -8.06
N HIS A 11 5.64 -10.81 -6.92
CA HIS A 11 5.46 -11.66 -5.76
C HIS A 11 4.24 -12.58 -5.93
N PRO A 12 4.40 -13.92 -5.85
CA PRO A 12 3.31 -14.86 -6.06
C PRO A 12 2.51 -15.07 -4.76
N ALA A 13 1.59 -14.15 -4.47
CA ALA A 13 0.68 -14.26 -3.33
C ALA A 13 -0.79 -14.21 -3.74
N GLU A 14 -1.63 -14.87 -2.95
CA GLU A 14 -3.09 -14.81 -3.07
C GLU A 14 -3.67 -13.67 -2.22
N ILE A 15 -4.61 -12.92 -2.79
CA ILE A 15 -5.34 -11.88 -2.05
C ILE A 15 -6.57 -12.51 -1.41
N LYS A 16 -6.57 -12.64 -0.08
CA LYS A 16 -7.73 -13.08 0.71
C LYS A 16 -8.55 -11.86 1.18
N PHE A 17 -9.86 -11.90 0.96
CA PHE A 17 -10.79 -10.87 1.45
C PHE A 17 -11.35 -11.28 2.81
N LEU A 18 -11.06 -10.51 3.85
CA LEU A 18 -11.58 -10.74 5.21
C LEU A 18 -12.85 -9.91 5.41
N THR A 19 -14.00 -10.48 5.05
CA THR A 19 -15.29 -9.77 5.03
C THR A 19 -15.92 -9.58 6.42
N ASP A 20 -15.39 -10.25 7.44
CA ASP A 20 -15.77 -10.13 8.85
C ASP A 20 -15.10 -8.94 9.56
N MET A 21 -14.11 -8.31 8.92
CA MET A 21 -13.38 -7.18 9.49
C MET A 21 -14.14 -5.85 9.31
N PRO A 22 -14.02 -4.91 10.25
CA PRO A 22 -14.66 -3.60 10.13
C PRO A 22 -14.09 -2.86 8.91
N THR A 23 -14.99 -2.37 8.05
CA THR A 23 -14.64 -1.58 6.87
C THR A 23 -14.82 -0.10 7.11
N GLY A 24 -13.92 0.72 6.57
CA GLY A 24 -14.11 2.18 6.51
C GLY A 24 -15.07 2.61 5.40
N PRO A 25 -15.24 3.93 5.19
CA PRO A 25 -15.99 4.47 4.05
C PRO A 25 -15.49 3.91 2.71
N VAL A 26 -16.42 3.56 1.82
CA VAL A 26 -16.14 2.89 0.54
C VAL A 26 -15.20 3.71 -0.36
N ASN A 27 -15.36 5.02 -0.38
CA ASN A 27 -14.56 5.92 -1.20
C ASN A 27 -14.19 7.21 -0.47
N ARG A 28 -13.02 7.74 -0.84
CA ARG A 28 -12.60 9.10 -0.51
C ARG A 28 -12.06 9.73 -1.78
N VAL A 29 -12.67 10.83 -2.20
CA VAL A 29 -12.30 11.55 -3.41
C VAL A 29 -12.06 13.00 -3.02
N ALA A 30 -10.96 13.56 -3.50
CA ALA A 30 -10.61 14.96 -3.27
C ALA A 30 -10.62 15.71 -4.61
N ASP A 31 -11.45 16.75 -4.70
CA ASP A 31 -11.42 17.71 -5.80
C ASP A 31 -10.38 18.79 -5.51
N ASN A 32 -9.38 18.92 -6.38
CA ASN A 32 -8.30 19.88 -6.25
C ASN A 32 -8.54 21.21 -6.98
N SER A 33 -9.74 21.43 -7.55
CA SER A 33 -10.05 22.62 -8.35
C SER A 33 -9.80 23.93 -7.61
N LEU A 34 -10.12 23.99 -6.31
CA LEU A 34 -9.86 25.18 -5.49
C LEU A 34 -8.37 25.46 -5.30
N ALA A 35 -7.58 24.41 -5.03
CA ALA A 35 -6.13 24.54 -4.89
C ALA A 35 -5.47 24.95 -6.22
N LYS A 36 -5.92 24.39 -7.34
CA LYS A 36 -5.45 24.79 -8.68
C LYS A 36 -5.77 26.26 -8.96
N LYS A 37 -6.99 26.71 -8.66
CA LYS A 37 -7.41 28.11 -8.87
C LYS A 37 -6.61 29.10 -8.02
N LEU A 38 -6.39 28.79 -6.74
CA LEU A 38 -5.81 29.76 -5.79
C LEU A 38 -4.28 29.72 -5.74
N LEU A 39 -3.69 28.56 -6.02
CA LEU A 39 -2.27 28.30 -5.77
C LEU A 39 -1.52 27.81 -7.02
N ASP A 40 -2.21 27.65 -8.16
CA ASP A 40 -1.69 26.98 -9.34
C ASP A 40 -1.11 25.58 -9.03
N TRP A 41 -1.68 24.94 -8.01
CA TRP A 41 -1.19 23.65 -7.51
C TRP A 41 -1.99 22.49 -8.09
N GLU A 42 -1.29 21.46 -8.56
CA GLU A 42 -1.86 20.19 -8.97
C GLU A 42 -0.87 19.02 -8.73
N PRO A 43 -1.38 17.78 -8.55
CA PRO A 43 -0.51 16.61 -8.37
C PRO A 43 0.30 16.34 -9.63
N LYS A 44 1.63 16.23 -9.47
CA LYS A 44 2.57 15.99 -10.59
C LYS A 44 2.89 14.52 -10.84
N ILE A 45 2.51 13.65 -9.90
CA ILE A 45 2.89 12.23 -9.91
C ILE A 45 1.64 11.38 -9.99
N LEU A 46 1.60 10.50 -11.00
CA LEU A 46 0.56 9.50 -11.14
C LEU A 46 0.69 8.44 -10.04
N PHE A 47 -0.43 7.86 -9.62
CA PHE A 47 -0.43 6.82 -8.58
C PHE A 47 0.53 5.66 -8.88
N ARG A 48 0.54 5.16 -10.13
CA ARG A 48 1.42 4.05 -10.55
C ARG A 48 2.90 4.39 -10.37
N GLU A 49 3.29 5.62 -10.70
CA GLU A 49 4.67 6.09 -10.56
C GLU A 49 5.03 6.30 -9.08
N GLY A 50 4.13 6.90 -8.30
CA GLY A 50 4.32 7.03 -6.85
C GLY A 50 4.50 5.68 -6.17
N LEU A 51 3.66 4.69 -6.52
CA LEU A 51 3.74 3.34 -5.99
C LEU A 51 5.08 2.67 -6.32
N ARG A 52 5.53 2.78 -7.57
CA ARG A 52 6.84 2.26 -7.99
C ARG A 52 7.98 2.86 -7.14
N ARG A 53 8.02 4.19 -6.99
CA ARG A 53 9.04 4.86 -6.16
C ARG A 53 9.02 4.40 -4.71
N THR A 54 7.82 4.18 -4.15
CA THR A 54 7.68 3.66 -2.78
C THR A 54 8.21 2.24 -2.66
N ILE A 55 7.92 1.40 -3.65
CA ILE A 55 8.42 0.03 -3.72
C ILE A 55 9.95 0.02 -3.81
N ASP A 56 10.53 0.80 -4.71
CA ASP A 56 11.98 0.94 -4.88
C ASP A 56 12.64 1.39 -3.58
N TRP A 57 12.12 2.47 -2.97
CA TRP A 57 12.59 2.97 -1.68
C TRP A 57 12.54 1.90 -0.59
N TYR A 58 11.47 1.10 -0.52
CA TYR A 58 11.34 0.06 0.50
C TYR A 58 12.44 -0.99 0.35
N TRP A 59 12.74 -1.43 -0.87
CA TRP A 59 13.82 -2.39 -1.12
C TRP A 59 15.22 -1.83 -0.84
N GLU A 60 15.45 -0.56 -1.15
CA GLU A 60 16.72 0.11 -0.87
C GLU A 60 16.98 0.26 0.64
N ASN A 61 15.93 0.37 1.46
CA ASN A 61 16.02 0.77 2.86
C ASN A 61 15.62 -0.32 3.87
N LYS A 62 15.20 -1.50 3.41
CA LYS A 62 14.78 -2.60 4.30
C LYS A 62 15.57 -3.86 4.03
N ASN A 63 16.11 -4.43 5.11
CA ASN A 63 16.70 -5.75 5.08
C ASN A 63 15.62 -6.81 5.30
N ARG A 64 15.59 -7.85 4.45
CA ARG A 64 14.59 -8.91 4.50
C ARG A 64 14.60 -9.68 5.83
N GLU A 65 15.77 -10.04 6.34
CA GLU A 65 15.90 -10.81 7.58
C GLU A 65 15.42 -10.02 8.79
N GLU A 66 15.70 -8.72 8.82
CA GLU A 66 15.20 -7.83 9.89
C GLU A 66 13.68 -7.72 9.86
N VAL A 67 13.10 -7.57 8.66
CA VAL A 67 11.64 -7.55 8.48
C VAL A 67 11.03 -8.88 8.93
N GLU A 68 11.61 -10.01 8.54
CA GLU A 68 11.14 -11.35 8.96
C GLU A 68 11.18 -11.51 10.49
N LYS A 69 12.22 -11.03 11.17
CA LYS A 69 12.32 -11.03 12.64
C LYS A 69 11.22 -10.18 13.28
N ILE A 70 10.94 -9.00 12.75
CA ILE A 70 9.87 -8.12 13.25
C ILE A 70 8.50 -8.78 13.11
N LEU A 71 8.24 -9.41 11.95
CA LEU A 71 6.99 -10.10 11.69
C LEU A 71 6.81 -11.33 12.59
N ALA A 72 7.86 -12.11 12.80
CA ALA A 72 7.84 -13.27 13.71
C ALA A 72 7.68 -12.85 15.19
N GLY A 73 8.21 -11.68 15.56
CA GLY A 73 8.16 -11.13 16.93
C GLY A 73 6.81 -10.55 17.35
N GLY A 74 5.74 -10.74 16.57
CA GLY A 74 4.41 -10.22 16.89
C GLY A 74 4.17 -8.78 16.43
N GLY A 75 5.02 -8.23 15.55
CA GLY A 75 4.84 -6.91 14.92
C GLY A 75 3.64 -6.81 13.97
N PHE A 76 2.83 -7.87 13.88
CA PHE A 76 1.59 -7.94 13.14
C PHE A 76 0.55 -8.66 13.98
N ILE A 77 -0.70 -8.17 14.01
CA ILE A 77 -1.84 -8.99 14.41
C ILE A 77 -2.12 -9.95 13.25
N ALA A 78 -1.25 -10.95 13.07
CA ALA A 78 -1.53 -12.07 12.21
C ALA A 78 -2.52 -12.97 12.96
N ARG A 79 -3.83 -12.72 12.79
CA ARG A 79 -4.79 -13.79 13.05
C ARG A 79 -4.52 -14.84 11.99
N ASN A 80 -4.05 -16.01 12.41
CA ASN A 80 -3.92 -17.18 11.53
C ASN A 80 -5.25 -17.33 10.80
N VAL A 81 -5.28 -17.02 9.51
CA VAL A 81 -6.44 -17.22 8.66
C VAL A 81 -6.49 -18.72 8.43
N THR A 82 -7.26 -19.43 9.26
CA THR A 82 -7.53 -20.86 9.08
C THR A 82 -8.14 -21.05 7.70
N THR A 83 -7.49 -21.85 6.86
CA THR A 83 -8.00 -22.25 5.55
C THR A 83 -9.24 -23.12 5.71
#